data_AF-A0A0N4WZD3-F1
#
_entry.id   AF-A0A0N4WZD3-F1
#
_cell.length_a   1.000
_cell.length_b   1.000
_cell.length_c   1.000
_cell.angle_alpha   90.00
_cell.angle_beta   90.00
_cell.angle_gamma   90.00
#
_symmetry.space_group_name_H-M   'P 1'
#
loop_
_entity.id
_entity.type
_entity.pdbx_description
1 polymer ?
#
loop_
_entity_poly.entity_id
_entity_poly.type
_entity_poly.pdbx_seq_one_letter_code
_entity_poly.pdbx_strand_id
1 'polypeptide(L)'
;MKEKPGTRRNSVVDAKIESILESNGYFEGNTRTWVSHRRADGVSLIVPFVNDKMAREGNCVVKNSQLPIRLVFRPPPTLMDLLTSSRIYEKRCREQSCRHCTSEKICGLHFTVYLIQCRGYGEKYVGETARSLKIRLDEHRRALVNPAAYHTPVFQGTVPSGMRKKALHPLM
;
A
#
# COMPACT_ATOMS: atom_id res chain seq x y z
N MET A 1 -40.79 0.23 27.15
CA MET A 1 -40.79 1.30 26.12
C MET A 1 -39.35 1.65 25.79
N LYS A 2 -38.94 1.48 24.54
CA LYS A 2 -37.66 2.01 24.02
C LYS A 2 -38.00 2.60 22.66
N GLU A 3 -38.13 3.92 22.60
CA GLU A 3 -38.35 4.66 21.36
C GLU A 3 -37.17 4.43 20.41
N LYS A 4 -37.46 4.02 19.17
CA LYS A 4 -36.51 4.12 18.06
C LYS A 4 -36.46 5.60 17.65
N PRO A 5 -35.28 6.24 17.56
CA PRO A 5 -35.21 7.61 17.11
C PRO A 5 -35.62 7.66 15.64
N GLY A 6 -36.79 8.25 15.39
CA GLY A 6 -37.29 8.52 14.05
C GLY A 6 -36.46 9.63 13.43
N THR A 7 -35.55 9.26 12.52
CA THR A 7 -34.93 10.20 11.59
C THR A 7 -36.05 10.86 10.78
N ARG A 8 -36.37 12.13 11.07
CA ARG A 8 -37.20 12.96 10.17
C ARG A 8 -36.44 13.09 8.85
N ARG A 9 -36.84 12.29 7.86
CA ARG A 9 -36.43 12.46 6.46
C ARG A 9 -36.92 13.83 6.01
N ASN A 10 -35.99 14.75 5.79
CA ASN A 10 -36.31 16.06 5.24
C ASN A 10 -36.30 15.91 3.72
N SER A 11 -37.47 15.72 3.13
CA SER A 11 -37.64 15.39 1.70
C SER A 11 -36.94 16.37 0.75
N VAL A 12 -36.74 17.62 1.18
CA VAL A 12 -36.01 18.64 0.43
C VAL A 12 -34.50 18.38 0.43
N VAL A 13 -33.96 17.92 1.56
CA VAL A 13 -32.54 17.54 1.69
C VAL A 13 -32.28 16.28 0.88
N ASP A 14 -33.17 15.30 0.95
CA ASP A 14 -33.05 14.04 0.21
C ASP A 14 -33.08 14.29 -1.31
N ALA A 15 -34.01 15.11 -1.81
CA ALA A 15 -34.05 15.50 -3.22
C ALA A 15 -32.80 16.26 -3.69
N LYS A 16 -32.21 17.09 -2.81
CA LYS A 16 -30.96 17.79 -3.12
C LYS A 16 -29.77 16.84 -3.15
N ILE A 17 -29.74 15.85 -2.26
CA ILE A 17 -28.73 14.79 -2.26
C ILE A 17 -28.84 13.98 -3.54
N GLU A 18 -30.06 13.56 -3.93
CA GLU A 18 -30.32 12.83 -5.17
C GLU A 18 -29.85 13.63 -6.40
N SER A 19 -30.19 14.92 -6.49
CA SER A 19 -29.73 15.79 -7.60
C SER A 19 -28.20 15.91 -7.67
N ILE A 20 -27.52 15.99 -6.51
CA ILE A 20 -26.06 15.99 -6.46
C ILE A 20 -25.50 14.64 -6.90
N LEU A 21 -26.06 13.52 -6.44
CA LEU A 21 -25.62 12.19 -6.83
C LEU A 21 -25.78 11.95 -8.32
N GLU A 22 -26.94 12.31 -8.88
CA GLU A 22 -27.23 12.18 -10.31
C GLU A 22 -26.31 13.05 -11.18
N SER A 23 -26.11 14.32 -10.80
CA SER A 23 -25.19 15.22 -11.50
C SER A 23 -23.73 14.72 -11.48
N ASN A 24 -23.37 13.91 -10.47
CA ASN A 24 -22.07 13.25 -10.37
C ASN A 24 -22.06 11.82 -10.95
N GLY A 25 -23.17 11.36 -11.57
CA GLY A 25 -23.27 10.07 -12.24
C GLY A 25 -23.50 8.87 -11.33
N TYR A 26 -23.86 9.09 -10.05
CA TYR A 26 -24.30 8.05 -9.12
C TYR A 26 -25.81 7.87 -9.25
N PHE A 27 -26.26 6.83 -9.95
CA PHE A 27 -27.68 6.48 -10.09
C PHE A 27 -27.95 5.09 -9.52
N GLU A 28 -29.11 4.89 -8.89
CA GLU A 28 -29.60 3.57 -8.47
C GLU A 28 -30.09 2.79 -9.70
N GLY A 29 -29.14 2.18 -10.41
CA GLY A 29 -29.42 1.33 -11.56
C GLY A 29 -28.75 -0.02 -11.41
N ASN A 30 -29.44 -1.07 -11.85
CA ASN A 30 -28.90 -2.43 -11.96
C ASN A 30 -27.58 -2.38 -12.72
N THR A 31 -26.46 -2.63 -12.02
CA THR A 31 -25.12 -2.76 -12.58
C THR A 31 -25.05 -4.02 -13.42
N ARG A 32 -25.71 -4.00 -14.59
CA ARG A 32 -25.46 -4.97 -15.65
C ARG A 32 -23.97 -4.93 -15.90
N THR A 33 -23.30 -6.06 -15.71
CA THR A 33 -21.88 -6.26 -15.98
C THR A 33 -21.60 -5.82 -17.41
N TRP A 34 -21.16 -4.58 -17.56
CA TRP A 34 -20.96 -3.97 -18.85
C TRP A 34 -19.69 -4.54 -19.46
N VAL A 35 -19.80 -5.05 -20.68
CA VAL A 35 -18.67 -5.62 -21.42
C VAL A 35 -18.38 -4.71 -22.60
N SER A 36 -17.14 -4.24 -22.71
CA SER A 36 -16.74 -3.39 -23.82
C SER A 36 -16.81 -4.13 -25.16
N HIS A 37 -17.09 -3.39 -26.23
CA HIS A 37 -16.97 -3.94 -27.59
C HIS A 37 -15.56 -4.48 -27.79
N ARG A 38 -15.45 -5.72 -28.27
CA ARG A 38 -14.19 -6.42 -28.44
C ARG A 38 -14.12 -7.00 -29.85
N ARG A 39 -13.12 -6.55 -30.62
CA ARG A 39 -12.63 -7.28 -31.79
C ARG A 39 -11.35 -8.04 -31.43
N ALA A 40 -11.17 -9.23 -32.00
CA ALA A 40 -10.08 -10.13 -31.66
C ALA A 40 -8.68 -9.60 -32.07
N ASP A 41 -8.66 -8.67 -33.02
CA ASP A 41 -7.50 -8.04 -33.66
C ASP A 41 -7.34 -6.54 -33.30
N GLY A 42 -8.13 -6.03 -32.36
CA GLY A 42 -8.21 -4.60 -32.07
C GLY A 42 -7.11 -4.05 -31.16
N VAL A 43 -6.54 -2.89 -31.51
CA VAL A 43 -5.59 -2.14 -30.68
C VAL A 43 -6.31 -1.53 -29.47
N SER A 44 -5.73 -1.67 -28.27
CA SER A 44 -6.34 -1.11 -27.05
C SER A 44 -6.03 0.37 -26.90
N LEU A 45 -7.08 1.20 -26.89
CA LEU A 45 -6.99 2.61 -26.55
C LEU A 45 -7.47 2.80 -25.12
N ILE A 46 -6.57 3.27 -24.25
CA ILE A 46 -6.89 3.51 -22.85
C ILE A 46 -7.39 4.95 -22.69
N VAL A 47 -8.58 5.09 -22.13
CA VAL A 47 -9.23 6.39 -21.88
C VAL A 47 -9.62 6.51 -20.41
N PRO A 48 -9.63 7.71 -19.81
CA PRO A 48 -10.13 7.90 -18.45
C PRO A 48 -11.61 7.53 -18.36
N PHE A 49 -11.98 6.80 -17.31
CA PHE A 49 -13.38 6.61 -16.96
C PHE A 49 -13.91 7.88 -16.29
N VAL A 50 -15.00 8.42 -16.83
CA VAL A 50 -15.71 9.57 -16.26
C VAL A 50 -16.98 9.09 -15.58
N ASN A 51 -17.86 8.43 -16.35
CA ASN A 51 -19.06 7.77 -15.86
C ASN A 51 -19.54 6.72 -16.90
N ASP A 52 -20.55 5.92 -16.52
CA ASP A 52 -21.09 4.86 -17.37
C ASP A 52 -21.74 5.38 -18.66
N LYS A 53 -22.39 6.54 -18.61
CA LYS A 53 -23.05 7.15 -19.78
C LYS A 53 -22.02 7.47 -20.87
N MET A 54 -20.96 8.18 -20.51
CA MET A 54 -19.87 8.54 -21.42
C MET A 54 -19.13 7.29 -21.93
N ALA A 55 -18.93 6.29 -21.07
CA ALA A 55 -18.29 5.04 -21.47
C ALA A 55 -19.11 4.26 -22.51
N ARG A 56 -20.44 4.23 -22.35
CA ARG A 56 -21.37 3.62 -23.32
C ARG A 56 -21.38 4.37 -24.64
N GLU A 57 -21.49 5.69 -24.61
CA GLU A 57 -21.49 6.53 -25.82
C GLU A 57 -20.18 6.37 -26.60
N GLY A 58 -19.02 6.42 -25.92
CA GLY A 58 -17.72 6.18 -26.55
C GLY A 58 -17.60 4.81 -27.21
N ASN A 59 -18.10 3.75 -26.55
CA ASN A 59 -18.13 2.42 -27.14
C ASN A 59 -19.07 2.31 -28.33
N CYS A 60 -20.22 2.98 -28.31
CA CYS A 60 -21.12 3.04 -29.47
C CYS A 60 -20.43 3.68 -30.67
N VAL A 61 -19.71 4.80 -30.46
CA VAL A 61 -18.94 5.47 -31.52
C VAL A 61 -17.89 4.53 -32.12
N VAL A 62 -17.11 3.83 -31.28
CA VAL A 62 -16.08 2.89 -31.75
C VAL A 62 -16.68 1.67 -32.45
N LYS A 63 -17.81 1.15 -31.96
CA LYS A 63 -18.53 0.07 -32.63
C LYS A 63 -19.01 0.50 -34.03
N ASN A 64 -19.51 1.72 -34.16
CA ASN A 64 -20.06 2.24 -35.41
C ASN A 64 -18.96 2.67 -36.40
N SER A 65 -17.77 3.05 -35.92
CA SER A 65 -16.66 3.44 -36.79
C SER A 65 -16.01 2.26 -37.52
N GLN A 66 -16.31 1.02 -37.10
CA GLN A 66 -15.72 -0.22 -37.62
C GLN A 66 -14.19 -0.28 -37.52
N LEU A 67 -13.58 0.63 -36.75
CA LEU A 67 -12.14 0.64 -36.52
C LEU A 67 -11.76 -0.57 -35.63
N PRO A 68 -10.58 -1.17 -35.85
CA PRO A 68 -10.06 -2.24 -35.00
C PRO A 68 -9.50 -1.65 -33.70
N ILE A 69 -10.35 -0.97 -32.92
CA ILE A 69 -10.00 -0.31 -31.66
C ILE A 69 -10.86 -0.88 -30.55
N ARG A 70 -10.23 -1.16 -29.41
CA ARG A 70 -10.91 -1.55 -28.18
C ARG A 70 -10.70 -0.47 -27.13
N LEU A 71 -11.78 0.13 -26.64
CA LEU A 71 -11.69 1.06 -25.52
C LEU A 71 -11.51 0.31 -24.20
N VAL A 72 -10.55 0.78 -23.42
CA VAL A 72 -10.33 0.37 -22.03
C VAL A 72 -10.48 1.60 -21.15
N PHE A 73 -11.56 1.67 -20.38
CA PHE A 73 -11.81 2.78 -19.46
C PHE A 73 -11.06 2.53 -18.16
N ARG A 74 -10.12 3.42 -17.82
CA ARG A 74 -9.34 3.33 -16.59
C ARG A 74 -9.98 4.23 -15.52
N PRO A 75 -10.37 3.71 -14.35
CA PRO A 75 -10.90 4.54 -13.27
C PRO A 75 -9.88 5.59 -12.83
N PRO A 76 -10.33 6.76 -12.33
CA PRO A 76 -9.45 7.71 -11.67
C PRO A 76 -8.80 7.06 -10.43
N PRO A 77 -7.64 7.56 -9.99
CA PRO A 77 -7.01 7.07 -8.76
C PRO A 77 -7.99 7.18 -7.59
N THR A 78 -8.09 6.13 -6.80
CA THR A 78 -8.95 6.12 -5.62
C THR A 78 -8.41 7.09 -4.56
N LEU A 79 -9.25 7.47 -3.60
CA LEU A 79 -8.78 8.25 -2.44
C LEU A 79 -7.63 7.54 -1.74
N MET A 80 -7.67 6.21 -1.64
CA MET A 80 -6.56 5.41 -1.12
C MET A 80 -5.31 5.61 -1.98
N ASP A 81 -5.39 5.50 -3.31
CA ASP A 81 -4.26 5.73 -4.21
C ASP A 81 -3.68 7.14 -4.09
N LEU A 82 -4.54 8.15 -3.85
CA LEU A 82 -4.13 9.55 -3.68
C LEU A 82 -3.46 9.79 -2.33
N LEU A 83 -4.13 9.41 -1.24
CA LEU A 83 -3.61 9.53 0.13
C LEU A 83 -2.34 8.70 0.35
N THR A 84 -2.16 7.71 -0.50
CA THR A 84 -1.01 6.85 -0.47
C THR A 84 -0.09 6.98 -1.68
N SER A 85 -0.28 8.02 -2.50
CA SER A 85 0.58 8.33 -3.64
C SER A 85 2.02 8.65 -3.22
N SER A 86 2.21 9.09 -1.97
CA SER A 86 3.49 9.29 -1.31
C SER A 86 4.07 8.00 -0.70
N ARG A 87 3.55 6.81 -1.04
CA ARG A 87 4.15 5.49 -0.74
C ARG A 87 5.46 5.24 -1.50
N ILE A 88 6.30 6.26 -1.62
CA ILE A 88 7.72 6.17 -1.99
C ILE A 88 8.44 5.16 -1.06
N TYR A 89 7.85 4.86 0.10
CA TYR A 89 8.28 3.87 1.10
C TYR A 89 7.76 2.44 0.86
N GLU A 90 6.86 2.20 -0.09
CA GLU A 90 6.44 0.86 -0.52
C GLU A 90 7.20 0.38 -1.75
N LYS A 91 8.51 0.63 -1.80
CA LYS A 91 9.35 -0.01 -2.81
C LYS A 91 9.37 -1.52 -2.54
N ARG A 92 8.54 -2.24 -3.28
CA ARG A 92 8.59 -3.70 -3.32
C ARG A 92 9.92 -4.13 -3.94
N CYS A 93 10.58 -5.08 -3.31
CA CYS A 93 11.84 -5.60 -3.80
C CYS A 93 11.72 -6.14 -5.24
N ARG A 94 12.55 -5.61 -6.14
CA ARG A 94 12.60 -6.04 -7.55
C ARG A 94 13.56 -7.20 -7.80
N GLU A 95 14.39 -7.53 -6.81
CA GLU A 95 15.37 -8.62 -6.89
C GLU A 95 14.67 -9.98 -6.79
N GLN A 96 14.97 -10.88 -7.72
CA GLN A 96 14.28 -12.16 -7.88
C GLN A 96 14.64 -13.16 -6.76
N SER A 97 15.86 -13.08 -6.24
CA SER A 97 16.40 -13.95 -5.18
C SER A 97 16.92 -13.12 -4.00
N CYS A 98 16.09 -12.21 -3.50
CA CYS A 98 16.51 -11.33 -2.41
C CYS A 98 16.62 -12.09 -1.08
N ARG A 99 17.81 -12.09 -0.49
CA ARG A 99 18.11 -12.78 0.78
C ARG A 99 17.25 -12.36 1.98
N HIS A 100 16.79 -11.11 2.01
CA HIS A 100 16.06 -10.54 3.16
C HIS A 100 14.55 -10.62 3.04
N CYS A 101 14.05 -10.72 1.81
CA CYS A 101 12.63 -10.74 1.55
C CYS A 101 12.11 -12.19 1.69
N THR A 102 10.96 -12.35 2.33
CA THR A 102 10.23 -13.63 2.42
C THR A 102 9.13 -13.66 1.35
N SER A 103 7.96 -14.26 1.63
CA SER A 103 6.77 -14.12 0.80
C SER A 103 6.40 -12.64 0.58
N GLU A 104 6.65 -11.81 1.60
CA GLU A 104 6.43 -10.38 1.55
C GLU A 104 7.72 -9.64 1.18
N LYS A 105 7.65 -8.82 0.15
CA LYS A 105 8.79 -8.09 -0.42
C LYS A 105 9.16 -6.83 0.37
N ILE A 106 9.37 -6.98 1.69
CA ILE A 106 9.51 -5.89 2.69
C ILE A 106 10.88 -5.20 2.73
N CYS A 107 11.90 -5.77 2.08
CA CYS A 107 13.27 -5.32 2.24
C CYS A 107 13.55 -3.91 1.67
N GLY A 108 12.63 -3.35 0.86
CA GLY A 108 12.69 -1.97 0.38
C GLY A 108 11.92 -0.95 1.23
N LEU A 109 11.33 -1.36 2.37
CA LEU A 109 10.64 -0.43 3.28
C LEU A 109 11.63 0.56 3.92
N HIS A 110 11.17 1.78 4.14
CA HIS A 110 11.89 2.88 4.81
C HIS A 110 11.11 3.36 6.03
N PHE A 111 11.75 4.11 6.93
CA PHE A 111 11.12 4.63 8.15
C PHE A 111 10.40 3.54 8.94
N THR A 112 11.04 2.37 9.01
CA THR A 112 10.44 1.14 9.52
C THR A 112 11.01 0.83 10.90
N VAL A 113 10.12 0.48 11.82
CA VAL A 113 10.48 -0.16 13.09
C VAL A 113 10.49 -1.67 12.86
N TYR A 114 11.57 -2.34 13.24
CA TYR A 114 11.77 -3.77 13.00
C TYR A 114 12.27 -4.49 14.25
N LEU A 115 11.99 -5.78 14.31
CA LEU A 115 12.45 -6.71 15.35
C LEU A 115 13.38 -7.75 14.70
N ILE A 116 14.57 -7.92 15.25
CA ILE A 116 15.48 -9.03 14.93
C ILE A 116 15.44 -10.00 16.11
N GLN A 117 15.26 -11.28 15.83
CA GLN A 117 15.29 -12.32 16.85
C GLN A 117 16.31 -13.39 16.49
N CYS A 118 17.21 -13.70 17.41
CA CYS A 118 18.13 -14.83 17.28
C CYS A 118 17.37 -16.14 17.51
N ARG A 119 17.40 -17.05 16.54
CA ARG A 119 16.69 -18.34 16.65
C ARG A 119 17.29 -19.28 17.71
N GLY A 120 18.60 -19.21 17.96
CA GLY A 120 19.27 -20.09 18.92
C GLY A 120 19.02 -19.71 20.37
N TYR A 121 19.17 -18.42 20.69
CA TYR A 121 19.11 -17.92 22.07
C TYR A 121 17.81 -17.18 22.42
N GLY A 122 16.96 -16.91 21.43
CA GLY A 122 15.71 -16.18 21.62
C GLY A 122 15.87 -14.68 21.86
N GLU A 123 17.10 -14.16 21.93
CA GLU A 123 17.42 -12.74 22.12
C GLU A 123 16.77 -11.86 21.04
N LYS A 124 16.26 -10.70 21.47
CA LYS A 124 15.46 -9.79 20.66
C LYS A 124 16.08 -8.41 20.61
N TYR A 125 16.18 -7.84 19.42
CA TYR A 125 16.61 -6.46 19.18
C TYR A 125 15.51 -5.72 18.42
N VAL A 126 15.04 -4.60 18.98
CA VAL A 126 14.12 -3.68 18.30
C VAL A 126 14.90 -2.46 17.85
N GLY A 127 14.73 -2.07 16.60
CA GLY A 127 15.37 -0.87 16.06
C GLY A 127 14.46 -0.15 15.09
N GLU A 128 14.76 1.13 14.87
CA GLU A 128 14.17 1.94 13.82
C GLU A 128 15.21 2.23 12.72
N THR A 129 14.73 2.53 11.52
CA THR A 129 15.61 3.01 10.46
C THR A 129 14.89 3.89 9.45
N ALA A 130 15.48 5.05 9.15
CA ALA A 130 15.09 5.88 8.01
C ALA A 130 15.59 5.32 6.67
N ARG A 131 16.65 4.50 6.69
CA ARG A 131 17.21 3.87 5.50
C ARG A 131 16.37 2.66 5.09
N SER A 132 16.59 2.14 3.89
CA SER A 132 15.89 0.92 3.47
C SER A 132 16.23 -0.23 4.43
N LEU A 133 15.24 -1.06 4.74
CA LEU A 133 15.39 -2.17 5.67
C LEU A 133 16.52 -3.12 5.23
N LYS A 134 16.67 -3.38 3.93
CA LYS A 134 17.78 -4.16 3.35
C LYS A 134 19.14 -3.66 3.82
N ILE A 135 19.43 -2.38 3.62
CA ILE A 135 20.71 -1.77 3.99
C ILE A 135 20.96 -1.92 5.49
N ARG A 136 19.93 -1.72 6.31
CA ARG A 136 20.06 -1.82 7.77
C ARG A 136 20.33 -3.25 8.24
N LEU A 137 19.67 -4.24 7.64
CA LEU A 137 19.91 -5.65 7.94
C LEU A 137 21.32 -6.10 7.50
N ASP A 138 21.82 -5.60 6.37
CA ASP A 138 23.19 -5.88 5.90
C ASP A 138 24.25 -5.30 6.85
N GLU A 139 23.99 -4.17 7.49
CA GLU A 139 24.85 -3.63 8.54
C GLU A 139 24.89 -4.52 9.78
N HIS A 140 23.73 -4.91 10.31
CA HIS A 140 23.65 -5.81 11.46
C HIS A 140 24.37 -7.12 11.18
N ARG A 141 24.18 -7.69 9.98
CA ARG A 141 24.90 -8.88 9.54
C ARG A 141 26.42 -8.66 9.48
N ARG A 142 26.89 -7.53 8.97
CA ARG A 142 28.33 -7.21 8.95
C ARG A 142 28.91 -7.07 10.36
N ALA A 143 28.18 -6.42 11.26
CA ALA A 143 28.57 -6.30 12.65
C ALA A 143 28.64 -7.66 13.37
N LEU A 144 27.75 -8.59 13.02
CA LEU A 144 27.81 -9.97 13.52
C LEU A 144 29.03 -10.74 13.00
N VAL A 145 29.40 -10.57 11.73
CA VAL A 145 30.54 -11.28 11.12
C VAL A 145 31.89 -10.70 11.58
N ASN A 146 31.95 -9.40 11.85
CA ASN A 146 33.17 -8.75 12.33
C ASN A 146 32.88 -7.82 13.52
N PRO A 147 32.68 -8.38 14.73
CA PRO A 147 32.37 -7.58 15.91
C PRO A 147 33.47 -6.60 16.30
N ALA A 148 34.74 -6.95 16.04
CA ALA A 148 35.89 -6.13 16.39
C ALA A 148 35.92 -4.79 15.64
N ALA A 149 35.38 -4.72 14.41
CA ALA A 149 35.27 -3.46 13.66
C ALA A 149 34.26 -2.46 14.25
N TYR A 150 33.42 -2.91 15.19
CA TYR A 150 32.41 -2.09 15.85
C TYR A 150 32.73 -2.00 17.34
N HIS A 151 33.85 -1.37 17.67
CA HIS A 151 34.16 -1.00 19.05
C HIS A 151 33.09 -0.04 19.58
N THR A 152 32.26 -0.48 20.54
CA THR A 152 31.43 0.44 21.31
C THR A 152 32.32 1.22 22.28
N PRO A 153 32.33 2.56 22.28
CA PRO A 153 32.79 3.28 23.45
C PRO A 153 31.84 2.90 24.59
N VAL A 154 32.41 2.28 25.63
CA VAL A 154 31.68 1.97 26.86
C VAL A 154 31.08 3.27 27.35
N PHE A 155 29.74 3.37 27.34
CA PHE A 155 29.03 4.50 27.94
C PHE A 155 29.35 4.47 29.43
N GLN A 156 30.33 5.28 29.86
CA GLN A 156 30.66 5.52 31.27
C GLN A 156 29.58 6.41 31.89
N GLY A 157 28.35 5.92 31.91
CA GLY A 157 27.28 6.43 32.74
C GLY A 157 27.17 5.52 33.95
N THR A 158 27.44 6.05 35.14
CA THR A 158 27.16 5.41 36.42
C THR A 158 25.68 5.03 36.48
N VAL A 159 25.38 3.72 36.55
CA VAL A 159 24.02 3.21 36.78
C VAL A 159 23.99 2.68 38.22
N PRO A 160 22.95 2.98 39.03
CA PRO A 160 22.92 2.65 40.46
C PRO A 160 23.09 1.15 40.73
N SER A 161 23.68 0.81 41.87
CA SER A 161 23.95 -0.55 42.31
C SER A 161 22.65 -1.36 42.42
N GLY A 162 22.44 -2.31 41.51
CA GLY A 162 21.28 -3.21 41.60
C GLY A 162 20.99 -4.06 40.37
N MET A 163 21.45 -3.67 39.17
CA MET A 163 21.29 -4.50 37.97
C MET A 163 22.65 -5.01 37.48
N ARG A 164 22.84 -6.33 37.56
CA ARG A 164 23.98 -7.01 36.94
C ARG A 164 23.90 -6.80 35.42
N LYS A 165 24.73 -5.89 34.91
CA LYS A 165 24.98 -5.72 33.47
C LYS A 165 25.62 -7.02 32.97
N LYS A 166 24.85 -7.90 32.33
CA LYS A 166 25.42 -9.00 31.57
C LYS A 166 25.88 -8.44 30.22
N ALA A 167 27.19 -8.41 30.04
CA ALA A 167 27.83 -8.17 28.76
C ALA A 167 27.25 -9.15 27.73
N LEU A 168 26.88 -8.65 26.54
CA LEU A 168 26.73 -9.49 25.37
C LEU A 168 28.11 -10.11 25.10
N HIS A 169 28.30 -11.35 25.53
CA HIS A 169 29.43 -12.16 25.11
C HIS A 169 29.26 -12.53 23.62
N PRO A 170 30.36 -12.77 22.89
CA PRO A 170 30.32 -13.16 21.50
C PRO A 170 29.63 -14.53 21.39
N LEU A 171 28.58 -14.59 20.58
CA LEU A 171 27.81 -15.79 20.26
C LEU A 171 28.70 -16.78 19.50
N MET A 172 28.92 -17.98 20.05
CA MET A 172 29.29 -19.18 19.29
C MET A 172 28.03 -19.82 18.70
#